data_AF-A0A7D5N3J7-F1
#
_entry.id   AF-A0A7D5N3J7-F1
#
_cell.length_a   1.000
_cell.length_b   1.000
_cell.length_c   1.000
_cell.angle_alpha   90.00
_cell.angle_beta   90.00
_cell.angle_gamma   90.00
#
_symmetry.space_group_name_H-M   'P 1'
#
loop_
_entity.id
_entity.type
_entity.pdbx_description
1 polymer ?
#
loop_
_entity_poly.entity_id
_entity_poly.type
_entity_poly.pdbx_seq_one_letter_code
_entity_poly.pdbx_strand_id
1 'polypeptide(L)'
;MSGQTTSPYQYLLNNGFIGVTLPSVYPNQTTFVGSTDHLIDNVCYSQNLDPQFPDSACFIFSEVLDYIPSYAATTSDHLPVMSYFKFSNPVEVESEPMAPASFVVVSPSNELHVLFPGQHREGTLEVFDLQGRQMLKAYIPEQTQQARFTLECEAGDPYFAFSDQEGIYTTKWLQTL
;
A
#
# COMPACT_ATOMS: atom_id res chain seq x y z
N MET A 1 39.88 -3.48 -19.33
CA MET A 1 39.38 -2.52 -18.34
C MET A 1 39.28 -3.28 -17.03
N SER A 2 40.13 -2.96 -16.05
CA SER A 2 40.10 -3.60 -14.72
C SER A 2 38.90 -3.03 -13.95
N GLY A 3 37.77 -3.74 -14.00
CA GLY A 3 36.60 -3.43 -13.19
C GLY A 3 36.94 -3.50 -11.71
N GLN A 4 36.37 -2.59 -10.91
CA GLN A 4 36.53 -2.66 -9.46
C GLN A 4 36.08 -4.04 -8.98
N THR A 5 37.00 -4.78 -8.35
CA THR A 5 36.75 -6.13 -7.80
C THR A 5 35.95 -6.08 -6.49
N THR A 6 35.55 -4.89 -6.05
CA THR A 6 34.84 -4.64 -4.79
C THR A 6 33.48 -4.00 -5.10
N SER A 7 32.41 -4.50 -4.49
CA SER A 7 31.07 -3.93 -4.62
C SER A 7 31.08 -2.41 -4.35
N PRO A 8 30.37 -1.59 -5.13
CA PRO A 8 30.18 -0.18 -4.79
C PRO A 8 29.44 -0.03 -3.45
N TYR A 9 28.74 -1.08 -3.00
CA TYR A 9 28.08 -1.15 -1.70
C TYR A 9 28.97 -1.75 -0.61
N GLN A 10 30.21 -2.17 -0.92
CA GLN A 10 31.13 -2.75 0.07
C GLN A 10 31.36 -1.84 1.27
N TYR A 11 31.45 -0.53 1.04
CA TYR A 11 31.53 0.44 2.13
C TYR A 11 30.31 0.36 3.05
N LEU A 12 29.10 0.30 2.50
CA LEU A 12 27.85 0.24 3.27
C LEU A 12 27.74 -1.07 4.04
N LEU A 13 28.08 -2.20 3.41
CA LEU A 13 28.12 -3.51 4.06
C LEU A 13 29.14 -3.53 5.22
N ASN A 14 30.32 -2.94 5.02
CA ASN A 14 31.33 -2.79 6.07
C ASN A 14 30.89 -1.86 7.21
N ASN A 15 29.85 -1.06 7.00
CA ASN A 15 29.27 -0.13 7.98
C ASN A 15 27.88 -0.59 8.46
N GLY A 16 27.58 -1.89 8.39
CA GLY A 16 26.40 -2.48 9.02
C GLY A 16 25.11 -2.35 8.21
N PHE A 17 25.17 -2.05 6.92
CA PHE A 17 24.01 -2.16 6.04
C PHE A 17 23.79 -3.62 5.64
N ILE A 18 22.54 -3.97 5.37
CA ILE A 18 22.10 -5.28 4.89
C ILE A 18 22.00 -5.21 3.36
N GLY A 19 22.68 -6.11 2.66
CA GLY A 19 22.58 -6.28 1.21
C GLY A 19 21.51 -7.32 0.87
N VAL A 20 20.54 -6.96 0.03
CA VAL A 20 19.42 -7.85 -0.36
C VAL A 20 19.82 -8.75 -1.53
N THR A 21 20.71 -8.24 -2.38
CA THR A 21 21.00 -8.80 -3.70
C THR A 21 22.37 -9.47 -3.82
N LEU A 22 23.21 -9.43 -2.78
CA LEU A 22 24.43 -10.22 -2.66
C LEU A 22 24.05 -11.68 -2.49
N PRO A 23 24.71 -12.61 -3.22
CA PRO A 23 24.03 -13.72 -3.91
C PRO A 23 22.61 -13.90 -3.36
N SER A 24 21.64 -13.30 -4.07
CA SER A 24 20.25 -13.08 -3.64
C SER A 24 19.84 -13.86 -2.39
N VAL A 25 19.40 -13.15 -1.35
CA VAL A 25 18.84 -13.82 -0.15
C VAL A 25 17.62 -14.70 -0.49
N TYR A 26 17.07 -14.54 -1.70
CA TYR A 26 16.01 -15.37 -2.27
C TYR A 26 16.58 -16.61 -3.00
N PRO A 27 16.22 -17.82 -2.55
CA PRO A 27 16.68 -19.06 -3.18
C PRO A 27 16.39 -19.11 -4.68
N ASN A 28 17.37 -19.58 -5.47
CA ASN A 28 17.29 -19.75 -6.92
C ASN A 28 17.09 -18.47 -7.74
N GLN A 29 17.27 -17.29 -7.14
CA GLN A 29 17.26 -16.04 -7.89
C GLN A 29 18.68 -15.50 -8.05
N THR A 30 18.95 -14.89 -9.20
CA THR A 30 20.21 -14.19 -9.49
C THR A 30 19.90 -12.78 -9.95
N THR A 31 20.76 -11.83 -9.62
CA THR A 31 20.70 -10.45 -10.09
C THR A 31 21.70 -10.17 -11.20
N PHE A 32 22.39 -11.20 -11.71
CA PHE A 32 23.47 -11.07 -12.68
C PHE A 32 23.27 -11.99 -13.89
N VAL A 33 23.87 -11.58 -15.02
CA VAL A 33 23.78 -12.28 -16.30
C VAL A 33 25.19 -12.62 -16.78
N GLY A 34 25.56 -13.89 -16.72
CA GLY A 34 26.76 -14.41 -17.40
C GLY A 34 28.10 -14.36 -16.64
N SER A 35 28.11 -14.00 -15.35
CA SER A 35 29.31 -14.14 -14.49
C SER A 35 28.97 -14.89 -13.20
N THR A 36 29.82 -15.83 -12.76
CA THR A 36 29.69 -16.49 -11.45
C THR A 36 30.39 -15.71 -10.32
N ASP A 37 31.22 -14.74 -10.68
CA ASP A 37 32.03 -13.96 -9.76
C ASP A 37 31.80 -12.46 -9.97
N HIS A 38 31.80 -11.70 -8.88
CA HIS A 38 31.75 -10.22 -8.77
C HIS A 38 30.41 -9.60 -8.29
N LEU A 39 30.22 -9.67 -6.96
CA LEU A 39 30.16 -8.54 -6.02
C LEU A 39 29.60 -7.17 -6.50
N ILE A 40 28.40 -7.02 -7.06
CA ILE A 40 27.71 -5.71 -7.01
C ILE A 40 26.22 -5.88 -6.72
N ASP A 41 25.77 -5.15 -5.69
CA ASP A 41 24.39 -5.10 -5.22
C ASP A 41 23.53 -4.12 -6.02
N ASN A 42 22.22 -4.33 -5.99
CA ASN A 42 21.25 -3.34 -6.48
C ASN A 42 20.60 -2.60 -5.31
N VAL A 43 20.42 -3.28 -4.16
CA VAL A 43 19.71 -2.73 -3.00
C VAL A 43 20.43 -3.12 -1.71
N CYS A 44 20.77 -2.10 -0.92
CA CYS A 44 21.13 -2.25 0.48
C CYS A 44 20.30 -1.30 1.34
N TYR A 45 20.09 -1.67 2.60
CA TYR A 45 19.42 -0.79 3.57
C TYR A 45 20.10 -0.86 4.92
N SER A 46 19.91 0.18 5.73
CA SER A 46 20.43 0.23 7.09
C SER A 46 19.62 -0.67 8.02
N GLN A 47 20.26 -1.29 9.02
CA GLN A 47 19.59 -2.25 9.94
C GLN A 47 18.30 -1.73 10.59
N ASN A 48 18.18 -0.43 10.81
CA ASN A 48 16.96 0.17 11.37
C ASN A 48 15.74 0.11 10.42
N LEU A 49 15.94 -0.22 9.14
CA LEU A 49 14.88 -0.40 8.15
C LEU A 49 14.48 -1.86 7.95
N ASP A 50 15.18 -2.80 8.58
CA ASP A 50 14.91 -4.24 8.49
C ASP A 50 13.44 -4.59 8.84
N PRO A 51 12.84 -4.04 9.92
CA PRO A 51 11.43 -4.32 10.24
C PRO A 51 10.44 -3.79 9.20
N GLN A 52 10.86 -2.86 8.34
CA GLN A 52 10.05 -2.27 7.27
C GLN A 52 10.32 -2.93 5.91
N PHE A 53 11.20 -3.93 5.82
CA PHE A 53 11.51 -4.65 4.60
C PHE A 53 10.86 -6.03 4.63
N PRO A 54 9.63 -6.20 4.10
CA PRO A 54 8.97 -7.51 4.11
C PRO A 54 9.74 -8.53 3.26
N ASP A 55 9.63 -9.82 3.57
CA ASP A 55 10.28 -10.87 2.76
C ASP A 55 9.89 -10.79 1.29
N SER A 56 8.67 -10.38 0.95
CA SER A 56 8.21 -10.19 -0.45
C SER A 56 8.55 -8.81 -1.05
N ALA A 57 9.47 -8.06 -0.45
CA ALA A 57 9.79 -6.69 -0.85
C ALA A 57 10.53 -6.57 -2.17
N CYS A 58 11.28 -7.60 -2.60
CA CYS A 58 12.24 -7.51 -3.68
C CYS A 58 11.78 -8.30 -4.92
N PHE A 59 11.88 -7.67 -6.08
CA PHE A 59 11.55 -8.23 -7.38
C PHE A 59 12.75 -8.10 -8.31
N ILE A 60 13.08 -9.20 -8.99
CA ILE A 60 14.13 -9.24 -10.00
C ILE A 60 13.46 -9.49 -11.36
N PHE A 61 13.69 -8.60 -12.32
CA PHE A 61 13.03 -8.64 -13.62
C PHE A 61 13.90 -9.40 -14.63
N SER A 62 13.87 -10.73 -14.58
CA SER A 62 14.65 -11.59 -15.48
C SER A 62 14.12 -11.61 -16.91
N GLU A 63 12.88 -11.22 -17.14
CA GLU A 63 12.24 -11.18 -18.46
C GLU A 63 12.91 -10.21 -19.43
N VAL A 64 13.72 -9.26 -18.95
CA VAL A 64 14.50 -8.35 -19.81
C VAL A 64 15.42 -9.10 -20.78
N LEU A 65 15.83 -10.31 -20.42
CA LEU A 65 16.65 -11.17 -21.27
C LEU A 65 15.90 -11.64 -22.52
N ASP A 66 14.57 -11.74 -22.45
CA ASP A 66 13.72 -12.10 -23.58
C ASP A 66 13.44 -10.90 -24.50
N TYR A 67 13.46 -9.68 -23.95
CA TYR A 67 13.16 -8.45 -24.69
C TYR A 67 14.39 -7.76 -25.28
N ILE A 68 15.58 -7.96 -24.68
CA ILE A 68 16.82 -7.29 -25.10
C ILE A 68 17.86 -8.36 -25.48
N PRO A 69 18.03 -8.61 -26.80
CA PRO A 69 19.05 -9.52 -27.27
C PRO A 69 20.45 -9.10 -26.82
N SER A 70 21.23 -10.06 -26.33
CA SER A 70 22.58 -9.82 -25.81
C SER A 70 22.66 -8.78 -24.69
N TYR A 71 21.64 -8.71 -23.82
CA TYR A 71 21.55 -7.77 -22.69
C TYR A 71 22.87 -7.55 -21.92
N ALA A 72 23.55 -8.64 -21.55
CA ALA A 72 24.84 -8.61 -20.85
C ALA A 72 25.95 -7.86 -21.61
N ALA A 73 25.90 -7.87 -22.95
CA ALA A 73 26.91 -7.25 -23.80
C ALA A 73 26.54 -5.82 -24.24
N THR A 74 25.24 -5.47 -24.21
CA THR A 74 24.73 -4.23 -24.81
C THR A 74 24.13 -3.25 -23.81
N THR A 75 23.71 -3.74 -22.64
CA THR A 75 22.90 -2.97 -21.69
C THR A 75 23.50 -2.99 -20.29
N SER A 76 23.60 -4.18 -19.67
CA SER A 76 24.03 -4.34 -18.28
C SER A 76 24.32 -5.81 -17.98
N ASP A 77 25.32 -6.09 -17.15
CA ASP A 77 25.58 -7.41 -16.55
C ASP A 77 24.72 -7.69 -15.30
N HIS A 78 23.96 -6.68 -14.84
CA HIS A 78 22.98 -6.77 -13.75
C HIS A 78 21.54 -6.71 -14.24
N LEU A 79 20.68 -7.60 -13.73
CA LEU A 79 19.23 -7.54 -13.94
C LEU A 79 18.61 -6.37 -13.16
N PRO A 80 17.56 -5.72 -13.70
CA PRO A 80 16.83 -4.71 -12.97
C PRO A 80 16.19 -5.30 -11.71
N VAL A 81 16.22 -4.51 -10.64
CA VAL A 81 15.64 -4.88 -9.35
C VAL A 81 14.79 -3.73 -8.83
N MET A 82 13.64 -4.07 -8.29
CA MET A 82 12.78 -3.14 -7.55
C MET A 82 12.55 -3.68 -6.15
N SER A 83 12.62 -2.78 -5.17
CA SER A 83 12.24 -3.10 -3.80
C SER A 83 11.29 -2.07 -3.22
N TYR A 84 10.45 -2.45 -2.27
CA TYR A 84 9.62 -1.52 -1.51
C TYR A 84 9.78 -1.71 0.01
N PHE A 85 9.59 -0.63 0.76
CA PHE A 85 9.52 -0.66 2.22
C PHE A 85 8.08 -0.43 2.65
N LYS A 86 7.63 -1.20 3.64
CA LYS A 86 6.34 -1.01 4.30
C LYS A 86 6.55 -0.19 5.56
N PHE A 87 6.45 1.12 5.42
CA PHE A 87 6.26 2.00 6.56
C PHE A 87 4.79 1.84 6.98
N SER A 88 4.53 1.14 8.07
CA SER A 88 3.25 1.29 8.75
C SER A 88 3.12 2.77 9.09
N ASN A 89 2.22 3.52 8.45
CA ASN A 89 1.80 4.80 8.99
C ASN A 89 1.19 4.50 10.36
N PRO A 90 1.86 4.83 11.47
CA PRO A 90 1.20 4.76 12.75
C PRO A 90 0.37 6.04 12.79
N VAL A 91 -0.81 5.99 12.18
CA VAL A 91 -1.91 6.63 12.88
C VAL A 91 -2.33 5.57 13.89
N GLU A 92 -1.59 5.48 15.01
CA GLU A 92 -2.20 5.02 16.26
C GLU A 92 -3.25 6.08 16.60
N VAL A 93 -4.40 6.01 15.94
CA VAL A 93 -5.62 6.34 16.65
C VAL A 93 -5.81 5.11 17.52
N GLU A 94 -5.86 5.29 18.84
CA GLU A 94 -6.44 4.27 19.71
C GLU A 94 -7.73 3.84 19.02
N SER A 95 -7.77 2.60 18.49
CA SER A 95 -9.02 2.07 17.98
C SER A 95 -9.86 1.78 19.20
N GLU A 96 -10.52 2.82 19.71
CA GLU A 96 -11.79 2.71 20.41
C GLU A 96 -12.55 1.59 19.72
N PRO A 97 -12.97 0.54 20.44
CA PRO A 97 -13.61 -0.62 19.84
C PRO A 97 -14.76 -0.14 18.96
N MET A 98 -14.54 -0.19 17.64
CA MET A 98 -15.53 0.24 16.67
C MET A 98 -16.75 -0.63 16.89
N ALA A 99 -17.78 -0.05 17.50
CA ALA A 99 -19.09 -0.67 17.54
C ALA A 99 -19.48 -0.96 16.08
N PRO A 100 -20.01 -2.17 15.78
CA PRO A 100 -20.43 -2.51 14.43
C PRO A 100 -21.31 -1.40 13.88
N ALA A 101 -21.02 -0.95 12.65
CA ALA A 101 -21.68 0.21 12.08
C ALA A 101 -23.21 0.07 12.15
N SER A 102 -23.86 1.06 12.75
CA SER A 102 -25.34 1.15 12.86
C SER A 102 -26.02 1.40 11.51
N PHE A 103 -25.25 1.48 10.43
CA PHE A 103 -25.71 1.78 9.09
C PHE A 103 -24.99 0.94 8.03
N VAL A 104 -25.65 0.77 6.89
CA VAL A 104 -25.17 0.03 5.71
C VAL A 104 -25.22 0.97 4.52
N VAL A 105 -24.13 1.02 3.77
CA VAL A 105 -24.06 1.76 2.51
C VAL A 105 -24.40 0.82 1.35
N VAL A 106 -25.41 1.20 0.57
CA VAL A 106 -25.86 0.54 -0.66
C VAL A 106 -25.71 1.56 -1.79
N SER A 107 -24.71 1.41 -2.66
CA SER A 107 -24.51 2.35 -3.77
C SER A 107 -24.70 1.63 -5.11
N PRO A 108 -25.81 1.86 -5.84
CA PRO A 108 -26.00 1.27 -7.16
C PRO A 108 -25.24 1.96 -8.30
N SER A 109 -24.60 3.12 -8.09
CA SER A 109 -23.70 3.82 -9.05
C SER A 109 -23.35 5.24 -8.57
N ASN A 110 -24.22 6.22 -8.84
CA ASN A 110 -24.00 7.66 -8.58
C ASN A 110 -24.88 8.21 -7.43
N GLU A 111 -25.76 7.37 -6.89
CA GLU A 111 -26.64 7.70 -5.77
C GLU A 111 -26.23 6.84 -4.58
N LEU A 112 -25.83 7.48 -3.49
CA LEU A 112 -25.55 6.83 -2.24
C LEU A 112 -26.87 6.55 -1.53
N HIS A 113 -27.20 5.26 -1.31
CA HIS A 113 -28.30 4.88 -0.44
C HIS A 113 -27.71 4.41 0.89
N VAL A 114 -28.09 5.06 1.99
CA VAL A 114 -27.65 4.69 3.34
C VAL A 114 -28.85 4.11 4.08
N LEU A 115 -28.71 2.89 4.57
CA LEU A 115 -29.71 2.18 5.34
C LEU A 115 -29.30 2.18 6.81
N PHE A 116 -30.25 2.43 7.71
CA PHE A 116 -30.06 2.31 9.16
C PHE A 116 -30.93 1.14 9.63
N PRO A 117 -30.41 -0.11 9.62
CA PRO A 117 -31.21 -1.31 9.90
C PRO A 117 -31.64 -1.46 11.37
N GLY A 118 -31.10 -0.62 12.27
CA GLY A 118 -31.42 -0.60 13.70
C GLY A 118 -31.90 0.77 14.17
N GLN A 119 -32.09 0.92 15.48
CA GLN A 119 -32.27 2.24 16.08
C GLN A 119 -30.93 2.96 16.15
N HIS A 120 -30.90 4.21 15.70
CA HIS A 120 -29.78 5.14 15.84
C HIS A 120 -30.29 6.45 16.45
N ARG A 121 -29.39 7.17 17.12
CA ARG A 121 -29.65 8.53 17.59
C ARG A 121 -29.49 9.52 16.44
N GLU A 122 -30.01 10.73 16.63
CA GLU A 122 -29.66 11.82 15.72
C GLU A 122 -28.14 12.02 15.63
N GLY A 123 -27.64 12.31 14.44
CA GLY A 123 -26.21 12.39 14.21
C GLY A 123 -25.87 13.05 12.87
N THR A 124 -24.59 13.01 12.53
CA THR A 124 -24.07 13.57 11.27
C THR A 124 -23.40 12.49 10.46
N LEU A 125 -23.82 12.34 9.21
CA LEU A 125 -23.13 11.55 8.20
C LEU A 125 -22.14 12.44 7.45
N GLU A 126 -20.87 12.04 7.45
CA GLU A 126 -19.78 12.65 6.71
C GLU A 126 -19.20 11.63 5.73
N VAL A 127 -18.90 12.10 4.51
CA VAL A 127 -18.31 11.27 3.46
C VAL A 127 -17.03 11.93 2.99
N PHE A 128 -15.97 11.16 2.86
CA PHE A 128 -14.64 11.62 2.45
C PHE A 128 -14.14 10.80 1.27
N ASP A 129 -13.35 11.43 0.39
CA ASP A 129 -12.58 10.69 -0.61
C ASP A 129 -11.30 10.09 -0.02
N LEU A 130 -10.57 9.31 -0.83
CA LEU A 130 -9.30 8.69 -0.42
C LEU A 130 -8.17 9.69 -0.09
N GLN A 131 -8.31 10.96 -0.47
CA GLN A 131 -7.38 12.03 -0.14
C GLN A 131 -7.78 12.74 1.17
N GLY A 132 -8.87 12.32 1.82
CA GLY A 132 -9.41 12.93 3.02
C GLY A 132 -10.23 14.20 2.78
N ARG A 133 -10.60 14.50 1.52
CA ARG A 133 -11.46 15.66 1.22
C ARG A 133 -12.90 15.32 1.52
N GLN A 134 -13.59 16.17 2.28
CA GLN A 134 -14.99 15.99 2.62
C GLN A 134 -15.89 16.23 1.40
N MET A 135 -16.63 15.20 0.99
CA MET A 135 -17.56 15.21 -0.15
C MET A 135 -19.00 15.53 0.28
N LEU A 136 -19.41 15.07 1.46
CA LEU A 136 -20.76 15.28 1.99
C LEU A 136 -20.71 15.46 3.50
N LYS A 137 -21.62 16.29 4.00
CA LYS A 137 -21.97 16.38 5.42
C LYS A 137 -23.49 16.58 5.54
N ALA A 138 -24.17 15.64 6.18
CA ALA A 138 -25.62 15.63 6.30
C ALA A 138 -26.06 15.29 7.73
N TYR A 139 -27.03 16.03 8.25
CA TYR A 139 -27.68 15.68 9.51
C TYR A 139 -28.68 14.55 9.26
N ILE A 140 -28.63 13.53 10.11
CA ILE A 140 -29.53 12.37 10.09
C ILE A 140 -30.38 12.43 11.36
N PRO A 141 -31.69 12.69 11.26
CA PRO A 141 -32.59 12.61 12.40
C PRO A 141 -32.65 11.21 12.99
N GLU A 142 -32.98 11.13 14.29
CA GLU A 142 -33.36 9.89 14.95
C GLU A 142 -34.48 9.18 14.16
N GLN A 143 -34.49 7.85 14.16
CA GLN A 143 -35.52 7.01 13.48
C GLN A 143 -35.52 7.05 11.94
N THR A 144 -34.60 7.77 11.29
CA THR A 144 -34.35 7.69 9.85
C THR A 144 -33.97 6.27 9.40
N GLN A 145 -34.88 5.53 8.75
CA GLN A 145 -34.56 4.16 8.29
C GLN A 145 -33.70 4.14 7.02
N GLN A 146 -33.82 5.17 6.18
CA GLN A 146 -33.08 5.31 4.93
C GLN A 146 -32.83 6.76 4.59
N ALA A 147 -31.67 7.05 4.01
CA ALA A 147 -31.31 8.34 3.46
C ALA A 147 -30.69 8.17 2.07
N ARG A 148 -30.93 9.11 1.17
CA ARG A 148 -30.37 9.10 -0.19
C ARG A 148 -29.65 10.40 -0.47
N PHE A 149 -28.47 10.28 -1.05
CA PHE A 149 -27.63 11.41 -1.40
C PHE A 149 -27.06 11.19 -2.79
N THR A 150 -27.05 12.23 -3.61
CA THR A 150 -26.31 12.22 -4.87
C THR A 150 -24.88 12.60 -4.57
N LEU A 151 -23.93 11.74 -4.92
CA LEU A 151 -22.51 12.03 -4.82
C LEU A 151 -21.91 12.10 -6.22
N GLU A 152 -21.25 13.21 -6.53
CA GLU A 152 -20.34 13.26 -7.67
C GLU A 152 -19.01 12.64 -7.21
N CYS A 153 -18.90 11.31 -7.27
CA CYS A 153 -17.63 10.63 -7.05
C CYS A 153 -17.11 10.04 -8.37
N GLU A 154 -15.84 10.30 -8.67
CA GLU A 154 -15.10 9.47 -9.63
C GLU A 154 -14.93 8.07 -9.01
N ALA A 155 -14.73 7.04 -9.85
CA ALA A 155 -14.53 5.67 -9.37
C ALA A 155 -13.41 5.59 -8.32
N GLY A 156 -13.74 5.11 -7.12
CA GLY A 156 -12.84 4.99 -5.98
C GLY A 156 -13.61 4.60 -4.72
N ASP A 157 -12.90 4.25 -3.64
CA ASP A 157 -13.48 3.80 -2.37
C ASP A 157 -13.69 5.00 -1.40
N PRO A 158 -14.86 5.66 -1.33
CA PRO A 158 -15.12 6.68 -0.33
C PRO A 158 -15.20 6.08 1.08
N TYR A 159 -14.82 6.91 2.04
CA TYR A 159 -14.91 6.63 3.47
C TYR A 159 -16.13 7.31 4.07
N PHE A 160 -16.90 6.58 4.88
CA PHE A 160 -18.12 7.06 5.52
C PHE A 160 -17.94 7.07 7.03
N ALA A 161 -18.30 8.18 7.66
CA ALA A 161 -18.35 8.33 9.10
C ALA A 161 -19.74 8.83 9.50
N PHE A 162 -20.39 8.12 10.39
CA PHE A 162 -21.60 8.57 11.08
C PHE A 162 -21.25 8.87 12.52
N SER A 163 -21.49 10.09 12.98
CA SER A 163 -21.15 10.54 14.33
C SER A 163 -22.41 10.90 15.09
N ASP A 164 -22.63 10.28 16.25
CA ASP A 164 -23.70 10.62 17.19
C ASP A 164 -23.15 10.86 18.60
N GLN A 165 -24.02 10.92 19.60
CA GLN A 165 -23.62 11.14 21.00
C GLN A 165 -22.90 9.95 21.64
N GLU A 166 -23.04 8.74 21.08
CA GLU A 166 -22.44 7.51 21.59
C GLU A 166 -21.08 7.24 20.95
N GLY A 167 -20.84 7.73 19.73
CA GLY A 167 -19.53 7.69 19.12
C GLY A 167 -19.52 7.93 17.62
N ILE A 168 -18.41 7.52 17.00
CA ILE A 168 -18.20 7.61 15.56
C ILE A 168 -18.19 6.19 14.98
N TYR A 169 -19.13 5.93 14.07
CA TYR A 169 -19.28 4.68 13.35
C TYR A 169 -18.76 4.87 11.94
N THR A 170 -17.95 3.94 11.45
CA THR A 170 -17.29 4.14 10.15
C THR A 170 -17.44 2.90 9.29
N THR A 171 -17.60 3.12 7.99
CA THR A 171 -17.62 2.03 7.01
C THR A 171 -16.90 2.46 5.75
N LYS A 172 -16.36 1.47 5.04
CA LYS A 172 -15.73 1.66 3.74
C LYS A 172 -16.65 1.05 2.69
N TRP A 173 -16.82 1.73 1.57
CA TRP A 173 -17.41 1.09 0.42
C TRP A 173 -16.36 0.21 -0.24
N LEU A 174 -16.63 -1.10 -0.30
CA LEU A 174 -15.88 -2.02 -1.14
C LEU A 174 -16.74 -2.27 -2.36
N GLN A 175 -16.34 -1.74 -3.51
CA GLN A 175 -16.96 -2.11 -4.77
C GLN A 175 -16.55 -3.56 -5.07
N THR A 176 -17.38 -4.54 -4.72
CA THR A 176 -17.21 -5.90 -5.25
C THR A 176 -17.51 -5.85 -6.73
N LEU A 177 -16.45 -5.90 -7.54
CA LEU A 177 -16.49 -6.14 -8.99
C LEU A 177 -17.11 -7.51 -9.30
#